data_AF-A0A6J6H0M8-F1
#
_entry.id   AF-A0A6J6H0M8-F1
#
_cell.length_a   1.000
_cell.length_b   1.000
_cell.length_c   1.000
_cell.angle_alpha   90.00
_cell.angle_beta   90.00
_cell.angle_gamma   90.00
#
_symmetry.space_group_name_H-M   'P 1'
#
loop_
_entity.id
_entity.type
_entity.pdbx_description
1 polymer ?
#
loop_
_entity_poly.entity_id
_entity_poly.type
_entity_poly.pdbx_seq_one_letter_code
_entity_poly.pdbx_strand_id
1 'polypeptide(L)' 'MHERAGKRHLLERKSSRVTRRLSTESAAKPTVAVTAKRMLGLK' A
#
# COMPACT_ATOMS: atom_id res chain seq x y z
N MET A 1 -2.86 6.31 6.30
CA MET A 1 -3.19 5.65 5.01
C MET A 1 -1.90 5.45 4.23
N HIS A 2 -1.80 4.45 3.36
CA HIS A 2 -0.64 4.24 2.47
C HIS A 2 -1.08 3.81 1.07
N GLU A 3 -0.27 4.15 0.07
CA GLU A 3 -0.44 3.68 -1.30
C GLU A 3 -0.12 2.18 -1.42
N ARG A 4 -0.85 1.50 -2.30
CA ARG A 4 -0.63 0.06 -2.56
C ARG A 4 0.53 -0.15 -3.53
N ALA A 5 1.34 -1.17 -3.23
CA ALA A 5 2.43 -1.59 -4.10
C ALA A 5 1.94 -2.19 -5.43
N GLY A 6 2.81 -2.24 -6.43
CA GLY A 6 2.55 -2.92 -7.70
C GLY A 6 1.71 -2.13 -8.72
N LYS A 7 1.51 -0.82 -8.52
CA LYS A 7 0.84 0.04 -9.52
C LYS A 7 1.81 0.74 -10.50
N ARG A 8 3.13 0.59 -10.35
CA ARG A 8 4.12 1.39 -11.11
C ARG A 8 4.52 0.84 -12.48
N HIS A 9 4.56 -0.48 -12.66
CA HIS A 9 5.00 -1.13 -13.89
C HIS A 9 4.38 -2.54 -14.05
N LEU A 10 4.54 -3.14 -15.24
CA LEU A 10 4.00 -4.46 -15.59
C LEU A 10 2.48 -4.54 -15.39
N LEU A 11 1.77 -3.49 -15.81
CA LEU A 11 0.33 -3.41 -15.69
C LEU A 11 -0.38 -4.17 -16.81
N GLU A 12 0.29 -4.44 -17.94
CA GLU A 12 -0.33 -5.13 -19.08
C GLU A 12 -0.78 -6.56 -18.72
N ARG A 13 -0.11 -7.19 -17.76
CA ARG A 13 -0.43 -8.53 -17.26
C ARG A 13 -1.56 -8.54 -16.23
N LYS A 14 -1.98 -7.38 -15.73
CA LYS A 14 -2.96 -7.25 -14.64
C LYS A 14 -4.33 -6.90 -15.20
N SER A 15 -5.37 -7.54 -14.68
CA SER A 15 -6.73 -7.16 -15.07
C SER A 15 -7.06 -5.73 -14.61
N SER A 16 -7.96 -5.09 -15.35
CA SER A 16 -8.48 -3.75 -15.02
C SER A 16 -9.07 -3.68 -13.60
N ARG A 17 -9.66 -4.79 -13.14
CA ARG A 17 -10.16 -4.92 -11.76
C ARG A 17 -9.04 -4.79 -10.73
N VAL A 18 -7.88 -5.40 -10.98
CA VAL A 18 -6.73 -5.35 -10.07
C VAL A 18 -6.12 -3.96 -10.06
N THR A 19 -5.87 -3.36 -11.22
CA THR A 19 -5.29 -2.01 -11.30
C THR A 19 -6.19 -0.95 -10.64
N ARG A 20 -7.51 -1.08 -10.77
CA ARG A 20 -8.48 -0.24 -10.04
C ARG A 20 -8.36 -0.40 -8.52
N ARG A 21 -8.25 -1.63 -8.01
CA ARG A 21 -8.07 -1.91 -6.56
C ARG A 21 -6.72 -1.47 -6.00
N LEU A 22 -5.69 -1.36 -6.85
CA LEU A 22 -4.39 -0.84 -6.44
C LEU A 22 -4.37 0.70 -6.36
N SER A 23 -5.40 1.37 -6.90
CA SER A 23 -5.51 2.83 -6.89
C SER A 23 -6.07 3.39 -5.59
N THR A 24 -6.65 2.56 -4.73
CA THR A 24 -7.21 2.97 -3.45
C THR A 24 -6.15 2.90 -2.36
N GLU A 25 -6.08 3.92 -1.51
CA GLU A 25 -5.28 3.88 -0.29
C GLU A 25 -5.76 2.81 0.68
N SER A 26 -4.84 2.28 1.49
CA SER A 26 -5.13 1.24 2.46
C SER A 26 -4.68 1.64 3.86
N ALA A 27 -5.42 1.18 4.87
CA ALA A 27 -4.92 1.20 6.24
C ALA A 27 -3.74 0.23 6.38
N ALA A 28 -2.78 0.58 7.25
CA ALA A 28 -1.67 -0.29 7.58
C ALA A 28 -2.15 -1.45 8.47
N LYS A 29 -1.52 -2.63 8.33
CA LYS A 29 -1.79 -3.74 9.23
C LYS A 29 -1.27 -3.42 10.65
N PRO A 30 -1.94 -3.91 11.72
CA PRO A 30 -1.52 -3.63 13.09
C PRO A 30 -0.06 -4.00 13.39
N THR A 31 0.41 -5.13 12.85
CA THR A 31 1.79 -5.61 13.03
C THR A 31 2.85 -4.66 12.45
N VAL A 32 2.52 -3.93 11.38
CA VAL A 32 3.44 -2.99 10.71
C VAL A 32 3.33 -1.59 11.32
N ALA A 33 2.19 -1.27 11.96
CA ALA A 33 1.94 0.05 12.52
C ALA A 33 2.96 0.43 13.61
N VAL A 34 3.36 -0.51 14.47
CA VAL A 34 4.35 -0.25 15.53
C VAL A 34 5.70 0.14 14.95
N THR A 35 6.18 -0.60 13.95
CA THR A 35 7.44 -0.30 13.25
C THR A 35 7.34 1.04 12.52
N ALA A 36 6.25 1.30 11.82
CA ALA A 36 6.03 2.56 11.12
C ALA A 36 6.04 3.76 12.10
N LYS A 37 5.39 3.62 13.26
CA LYS A 37 5.37 4.64 14.32
C LYS A 37 6.78 4.97 14.79
N ARG A 38 7.60 3.94 15.05
CA ARG A 38 9.01 4.08 15.44
C ARG A 38 9.85 4.79 14.37
N MET A 39 9.70 4.41 13.10
CA MET A 39 10.46 5.03 11.98
C MET A 39 10.09 6.50 11.77
N LEU A 40 8.86 6.89 12.14
CA LEU A 40 8.40 8.27 12.10
C LEU A 40 8.76 9.07 13.36
N GLY A 41 9.51 8.47 14.31
CA GLY A 41 9.88 9.14 15.58
C GLY A 41 8.69 9.40 16.52
N LEU A 42 7.55 8.79 16.24
CA LEU A 42 6.34 8.93 17.04
C LEU A 42 6.41 7.92 18.19
N LYS A 43 6.32 8.39 19.43
CA LYS A 43 6.25 7.54 20.63
C LYS A 43 4.86 6.99 20.85
#